data_AF-A0A3N5NUX2-F1
#
_entry.id   AF-A0A3N5NUX2-F1
#
_cell.length_a   1.000
_cell.length_b   1.000
_cell.length_c   1.000
_cell.angle_alpha   90.00
_cell.angle_beta   90.00
_cell.angle_gamma   90.00
#
_symmetry.space_group_name_H-M   'P 1'
#
loop_
_entity.id
_entity.type
_entity.pdbx_description
1 polymer ?
#
loop_
_entity_poly.entity_id
_entity_poly.type
_entity_poly.pdbx_seq_one_letter_code
_entity_poly.pdbx_strand_id
1 'polypeptide(L)'
;MFDWQTVGKGLGVVDLACFILGGSPEQRRLHERELIERYHGRLAAAGVTGYPFELLMADYSIALLRWWIGTVNGYGSPYAAALTGRQAQLAQQSVRWWNAVAADHPLAVT
;
A
#
# COMPACT_ATOMS: atom_id res chain seq x y z
N MET A 1 18.03 -0.97 0.19
CA MET A 1 16.96 -1.70 0.89
C MET A 1 17.52 -3.08 1.22
N PHE A 2 17.69 -3.40 2.51
CA PHE A 2 18.23 -4.70 2.98
C PHE A 2 17.24 -5.36 3.97
N ASP A 3 15.95 -5.26 3.68
CA ASP A 3 14.89 -5.93 4.44
C ASP A 3 14.07 -6.78 3.47
N TRP A 4 14.26 -8.09 3.56
CA TRP A 4 13.71 -9.13 2.68
C TRP A 4 12.88 -10.13 3.48
N GLN A 5 12.60 -9.81 4.75
CA GLN A 5 11.83 -10.64 5.67
C GLN A 5 10.37 -10.83 5.22
N THR A 6 9.91 -10.00 4.28
CA THR A 6 8.52 -9.98 3.79
C THR A 6 8.39 -10.25 2.29
N VAL A 7 9.47 -10.71 1.63
CA VAL A 7 9.44 -11.00 0.19
C VAL A 7 8.50 -12.18 -0.11
N GLY A 8 7.72 -12.07 -1.17
CA GLY A 8 6.77 -13.11 -1.57
C GLY A 8 6.31 -12.95 -3.01
N LYS A 9 5.66 -14.00 -3.54
CA LYS A 9 5.00 -13.93 -4.86
C LYS A 9 3.62 -13.28 -4.71
N GLY A 10 3.27 -12.37 -5.63
CA GLY A 10 1.99 -11.68 -5.63
C GLY A 10 1.90 -10.63 -6.73
N LEU A 11 0.87 -9.77 -6.63
CA LEU A 11 0.69 -8.64 -7.54
C LEU A 11 1.86 -7.65 -7.39
N GLY A 12 2.54 -7.32 -8.48
CA GLY A 12 3.68 -6.38 -8.45
C GLY A 12 3.30 -4.98 -7.95
N VAL A 13 2.03 -4.59 -8.10
CA VAL A 13 1.52 -3.31 -7.59
C VAL A 13 1.49 -3.22 -6.06
N VAL A 14 1.70 -4.33 -5.32
CA VAL A 14 1.83 -4.30 -3.85
C VAL A 14 3.06 -3.48 -3.44
N ASP A 15 4.16 -3.63 -4.16
CA ASP A 15 5.39 -2.85 -3.91
C ASP A 15 5.21 -1.39 -4.36
N LEU A 16 4.50 -1.16 -5.46
CA LEU A 16 4.14 0.19 -5.91
C LEU A 16 3.30 0.94 -4.86
N ALA A 17 2.27 0.29 -4.33
CA ALA A 17 1.45 0.84 -3.26
C ALA A 17 2.29 1.16 -2.02
N CYS A 18 3.16 0.23 -1.59
CA CYS A 18 4.06 0.49 -0.46
C CYS A 18 4.95 1.73 -0.69
N PHE A 19 5.52 1.85 -1.89
CA PHE A 19 6.38 2.97 -2.27
C PHE A 19 5.63 4.30 -2.24
N ILE A 20 4.47 4.39 -2.90
CA ILE A 20 3.66 5.61 -2.96
C ILE A 20 3.18 6.02 -1.56
N LEU A 21 2.75 5.05 -0.76
CA LEU A 21 2.20 5.30 0.57
C LEU A 21 3.24 5.61 1.64
N GLY A 22 4.52 5.32 1.37
CA GLY A 22 5.64 5.77 2.19
C GLY A 22 5.93 7.27 2.08
N GLY A 23 5.41 7.94 1.05
CA GLY A 23 5.52 9.39 0.88
C GLY A 23 4.57 10.19 1.79
N SER A 24 4.79 11.50 1.92
CA SER A 24 3.85 12.36 2.65
C SER A 24 2.48 12.40 1.94
N PRO A 25 1.37 12.68 2.64
CA PRO A 25 0.05 12.76 2.02
C PRO A 25 -0.03 13.81 0.89
N GLU A 26 0.72 14.90 1.03
CA GLU A 26 0.84 15.94 0.00
C GLU A 26 1.53 15.40 -1.26
N GLN A 27 2.68 14.75 -1.09
CA GLN A 27 3.42 14.16 -2.21
C GLN A 27 2.62 13.05 -2.90
N ARG A 28 1.91 12.22 -2.12
CA ARG A 28 1.00 11.20 -2.66
C ARG A 28 -0.08 11.82 -3.53
N ARG A 29 -0.82 12.82 -3.02
CA ARG A 29 -1.88 13.49 -3.79
C ARG A 29 -1.38 14.13 -5.08
N LEU A 30 -0.15 14.64 -5.08
CA LEU A 30 0.44 15.29 -6.25
C LEU A 30 0.94 14.29 -7.31
N HIS A 31 1.51 13.15 -6.88
CA HIS A 31 2.28 12.28 -7.78
C HIS A 31 1.71 10.87 -7.97
N GLU A 32 0.72 10.44 -7.19
CA GLU A 32 0.22 9.06 -7.23
C GLU A 32 -0.19 8.61 -8.63
N ARG A 33 -1.07 9.37 -9.30
CA ARG A 33 -1.55 9.02 -10.64
C ARG A 33 -0.40 8.93 -11.64
N GLU A 34 0.49 9.91 -11.64
CA GLU A 34 1.65 9.95 -12.55
C GLU A 34 2.56 8.73 -12.33
N LEU A 35 2.83 8.37 -11.08
CA LEU A 35 3.66 7.21 -10.73
C LEU A 35 3.02 5.90 -11.19
N ILE A 36 1.71 5.77 -11.02
CA ILE A 36 0.93 4.60 -11.45
C ILE A 36 0.96 4.46 -12.99
N GLU A 37 0.71 5.55 -13.71
CA GLU A 37 0.75 5.58 -15.18
C GLU A 37 2.17 5.27 -15.70
N ARG A 38 3.19 5.84 -15.07
CA ARG A 38 4.59 5.56 -15.40
C ARG A 38 4.97 4.11 -15.16
N TYR A 39 4.50 3.52 -14.06
CA TYR A 39 4.72 2.10 -13.77
C TYR A 39 4.07 1.20 -14.83
N HIS A 40 2.81 1.46 -15.19
CA HIS A 40 2.11 0.74 -16.27
C HIS A 40 2.85 0.84 -17.60
N GLY A 41 3.25 2.05 -17.99
CA GLY A 41 3.99 2.29 -19.24
C GLY A 41 5.34 1.56 -19.26
N ARG A 42 6.02 1.44 -18.11
CA ARG A 42 7.26 0.66 -17.99
C ARG A 42 7.02 -0.84 -18.13
N LEU A 43 5.94 -1.38 -17.57
CA LEU A 43 5.57 -2.79 -17.76
C LEU A 43 5.29 -3.09 -19.24
N ALA A 44 4.51 -2.25 -19.90
CA ALA A 44 4.22 -2.39 -21.32
C ALA A 44 5.49 -2.31 -22.17
N ALA A 45 6.37 -1.35 -21.91
CA ALA A 45 7.66 -1.22 -22.60
C ALA A 45 8.60 -2.41 -22.37
N ALA A 46 8.47 -3.11 -21.24
CA ALA A 46 9.20 -4.34 -20.93
C ALA A 46 8.57 -5.60 -21.56
N GLY A 47 7.48 -5.46 -22.33
CA GLY A 47 6.82 -6.57 -23.04
C GLY A 47 5.70 -7.25 -22.25
N VAL A 48 5.24 -6.68 -21.14
CA VAL A 48 4.07 -7.20 -20.42
C VAL A 48 2.81 -6.91 -21.22
N THR A 49 2.11 -7.96 -21.64
CA THR A 49 0.86 -7.89 -22.42
C THR A 49 -0.32 -8.46 -21.65
N GLY A 50 -1.55 -8.10 -22.03
CA GLY A 50 -2.76 -8.61 -21.36
C GLY A 50 -3.00 -8.01 -19.97
N TYR A 51 -2.32 -6.91 -19.65
CA TYR A 51 -2.45 -6.20 -18.38
C TYR A 51 -2.90 -4.75 -18.63
N PRO A 52 -4.19 -4.51 -18.91
CA PRO A 52 -4.70 -3.18 -19.20
C PRO A 52 -4.64 -2.29 -17.95
N PHE A 53 -4.69 -0.96 -18.16
CA PHE A 53 -4.54 0.00 -17.07
C PHE A 53 -5.65 -0.13 -16.01
N GLU A 54 -6.87 -0.47 -16.44
CA GLU A 54 -8.02 -0.68 -15.57
C GLU A 54 -7.80 -1.85 -14.61
N LEU A 55 -7.17 -2.94 -15.10
CA LEU A 55 -6.81 -4.08 -14.25
C LEU A 55 -5.72 -3.69 -13.25
N LEU A 56 -4.75 -2.89 -13.68
CA LEU A 56 -3.73 -2.33 -12.77
C LEU A 56 -4.37 -1.50 -11.66
N MET A 57 -5.33 -0.63 -11.99
CA MET A 57 -6.04 0.18 -10.99
C MET A 57 -6.84 -0.68 -10.01
N ALA A 58 -7.49 -1.73 -10.48
CA ALA A 58 -8.20 -2.69 -9.62
C ALA A 58 -7.22 -3.41 -8.67
N ASP A 59 -6.11 -3.91 -9.21
CA ASP A 59 -5.05 -4.54 -8.42
C ASP A 59 -4.41 -3.57 -7.42
N TYR A 60 -4.26 -2.29 -7.79
CA TYR A 60 -3.75 -1.24 -6.92
C TYR A 60 -4.68 -1.03 -5.72
N SER A 61 -5.99 -0.95 -5.93
CA SER A 61 -6.97 -0.90 -4.84
C SER A 61 -6.91 -2.12 -3.92
N ILE A 62 -6.71 -3.32 -4.47
CA ILE A 62 -6.49 -4.55 -3.69
C ILE A 62 -5.19 -4.46 -2.88
N ALA A 63 -4.12 -3.92 -3.47
CA ALA A 63 -2.85 -3.70 -2.78
C ALA A 63 -2.99 -2.73 -1.60
N LEU A 64 -3.74 -1.62 -1.77
CA LEU A 64 -4.06 -0.70 -0.66
C LEU A 64 -4.78 -1.44 0.47
N LEU A 65 -5.79 -2.25 0.12
CA LEU A 65 -6.55 -3.04 1.10
C LEU A 65 -5.66 -4.06 1.82
N ARG A 66 -4.76 -4.74 1.12
CA ARG A 66 -3.81 -5.70 1.71
C ARG A 66 -2.96 -5.04 2.80
N TRP A 67 -2.41 -3.86 2.53
CA TRP A 67 -1.59 -3.14 3.50
C TRP A 67 -2.41 -2.61 4.68
N TRP A 68 -3.65 -2.15 4.43
CA TRP A 68 -4.57 -1.75 5.49
C TRP A 68 -4.94 -2.92 6.42
N ILE A 69 -5.30 -4.08 5.85
CA ILE A 69 -5.58 -5.31 6.61
C ILE A 69 -4.36 -5.73 7.45
N GLY A 70 -3.15 -5.67 6.90
CA GLY A 70 -1.93 -5.96 7.65
C GLY A 70 -1.76 -5.07 8.88
N THR A 71 -2.12 -3.79 8.76
CA THR A 71 -2.07 -2.82 9.85
C THR A 71 -3.13 -3.11 10.91
N VAL A 72 -4.38 -3.38 10.51
CA VAL A 72 -5.47 -3.71 11.43
C VAL A 72 -5.19 -5.04 12.16
N ASN A 73 -4.76 -6.07 11.45
CA ASN A 73 -4.44 -7.37 12.05
C ASN A 73 -3.21 -7.29 12.96
N GLY A 74 -2.18 -6.52 12.57
CA GLY A 74 -0.97 -6.36 13.39
C GLY A 74 -1.22 -5.58 14.68
N TYR A 75 -1.92 -4.46 14.60
CA TYR A 75 -2.10 -3.53 15.73
C TYR A 75 -3.45 -3.62 16.44
N GLY A 76 -4.42 -4.37 15.88
CA GLY A 76 -5.68 -4.74 16.54
C GLY A 76 -5.63 -6.13 17.21
N SER A 77 -4.54 -6.87 17.02
CA SER A 77 -4.30 -8.17 17.67
C SER A 77 -4.18 -8.03 19.20
N PRO A 78 -4.53 -9.06 19.99
CA PRO A 78 -4.20 -9.11 21.42
C PRO A 78 -2.72 -8.85 21.72
N TYR A 79 -1.82 -9.12 20.77
CA TYR A 79 -0.39 -8.78 20.87
C TYR A 79 -0.15 -7.27 20.99
N ALA A 80 -0.99 -6.44 20.38
CA ALA A 80 -0.87 -4.98 20.47
C ALA A 80 -1.09 -4.46 21.90
N ALA A 81 -1.85 -5.19 22.74
CA ALA A 81 -2.03 -4.84 24.14
C ALA A 81 -0.75 -4.99 24.98
N ALA A 82 0.23 -5.74 24.49
CA ALA A 82 1.54 -5.90 25.13
C ALA A 82 2.56 -4.83 24.70
N LEU A 83 2.26 -4.00 23.69
CA LEU A 83 3.15 -2.94 23.23
C LEU A 83 3.18 -1.81 24.26
N THR A 84 4.38 -1.32 24.59
CA THR A 84 4.56 -0.22 25.55
C THR A 84 5.51 0.85 25.02
N GLY A 85 5.49 2.03 25.65
CA GLY A 85 6.38 3.15 25.31
C GLY A 85 6.36 3.49 23.82
N ARG A 86 7.54 3.49 23.20
CA ARG A 86 7.72 3.83 21.77
C ARG A 86 7.01 2.86 20.83
N GLN A 87 6.91 1.58 21.18
CA GLN A 87 6.26 0.59 20.32
C GLN A 87 4.76 0.86 20.19
N ALA A 88 4.10 1.20 21.30
CA ALA A 88 2.68 1.58 21.30
C ALA A 88 2.42 2.87 20.51
N GLN A 89 3.32 3.86 20.63
CA GLN A 89 3.21 5.12 19.88
C GLN A 89 3.31 4.90 18.37
N LEU A 90 4.30 4.12 17.91
CA LEU A 90 4.47 3.81 16.48
C LEU A 90 3.30 2.99 15.92
N ALA A 91 2.77 2.06 16.71
CA ALA A 91 1.56 1.31 16.36
C ALA A 91 0.36 2.23 16.14
N GLN A 92 0.09 3.13 17.08
CA GLN A 92 -1.02 4.10 16.96
C GLN A 92 -0.82 5.06 15.78
N GLN A 93 0.40 5.52 15.53
CA GLN A 93 0.71 6.35 14.37
C GLN A 93 0.47 5.61 13.05
N SER A 94 0.90 4.35 12.97
CA SER A 94 0.67 3.50 11.79
C SER A 94 -0.82 3.31 11.50
N VAL A 95 -1.62 3.01 12.53
CA VAL A 95 -3.09 2.88 12.38
C VAL A 95 -3.72 4.19 11.88
N ARG A 96 -3.36 5.33 12.48
CA ARG A 96 -3.87 6.64 12.05
C ARG A 96 -3.51 6.95 10.60
N TRP A 97 -2.28 6.66 10.21
CA TRP A 97 -1.80 6.85 8.85
C TRP A 97 -2.62 6.03 7.84
N TRP A 98 -2.77 4.74 8.10
CA TRP A 98 -3.50 3.84 7.21
C TRP A 98 -4.99 4.14 7.15
N ASN A 99 -5.60 4.64 8.21
CA ASN A 99 -6.98 5.13 8.16
C ASN A 99 -7.13 6.38 7.28
N ALA A 100 -6.14 7.28 7.29
CA ALA A 100 -6.15 8.44 6.39
C ALA A 100 -6.00 8.02 4.92
N VAL A 101 -5.12 7.05 4.64
CA VAL A 101 -4.99 6.44 3.30
C VAL A 101 -6.32 5.81 2.87
N ALA A 102 -6.91 4.96 3.72
CA ALA A 102 -8.18 4.30 3.43
C ALA A 102 -9.33 5.28 3.16
N ALA A 103 -9.34 6.45 3.82
CA ALA A 103 -10.35 7.49 3.58
C ALA A 103 -10.15 8.23 2.24
N ASP A 104 -8.90 8.36 1.78
CA ASP A 104 -8.55 9.03 0.52
C ASP A 104 -8.85 8.16 -0.72
N HIS A 105 -9.03 6.85 -0.55
CA HIS A 105 -9.22 5.90 -1.66
C HIS A 105 -10.53 5.12 -1.53
N PRO A 106 -11.28 4.91 -2.62
CA PRO A 106 -12.38 3.96 -2.63
C PRO A 106 -11.81 2.53 -2.53
N LEU A 107 -11.68 2.02 -1.31
CA LEU A 107 -11.36 0.62 -1.06
C LEU A 107 -12.55 -0.20 -1.58
N ALA A 108 -12.31 -1.02 -2.60
CA ALA A 108 -13.36 -1.66 -3.38
C ALA A 108 -14.43 -2.35 -2.50
N VAL A 109 -15.66 -1.84 -2.59
CA VAL A 109 -16.88 -2.59 -2.32
C VAL A 109 -17.62 -2.62 -3.66
N THR A 110 -17.57 -3.78 -4.32
CA THR A 110 -18.47 -4.11 -5.43
C THR A 110 -19.92 -4.15 -4.96
#